data_AF-A0A552M949-F1
#
_entry.id   AF-A0A552M949-F1
#
_cell.length_a   1.000
_cell.length_b   1.000
_cell.length_c   1.000
_cell.angle_alpha   90.00
_cell.angle_beta   90.00
_cell.angle_gamma   90.00
#
_symmetry.space_group_name_H-M   'P 1'
#
loop_
_entity.id
_entity.type
_entity.pdbx_description
1 polymer ?
#
loop_
_entity_poly.entity_id
_entity_poly.type
_entity_poly.pdbx_seq_one_letter_code
_entity_poly.pdbx_strand_id
1 'polypeptide(L)' 'KNQELSLEEKEFNRQLSRERIVIEHIHRSLKRFRILSSRYRNRRRRFGLRFNLIAGIYNYELALGYHQVAE' A
#
# COMPACT_ATOMS: atom_id res chain seq x y z
N LYS A 1 0.82 24.71 -14.72
CA LYS A 1 1.81 23.60 -14.77
C LYS A 1 3.03 24.17 -15.49
N ASN A 2 4.22 24.11 -14.88
CA ASN A 2 5.48 24.80 -15.26
C ASN A 2 5.85 26.04 -14.41
N GLN A 3 5.47 26.06 -13.13
CA GLN A 3 6.13 26.92 -12.16
C GLN A 3 7.26 26.15 -11.50
N GLU A 4 8.39 26.82 -11.30
CA GLU A 4 9.55 26.25 -10.64
C GLU A 4 9.25 26.10 -9.15
N LEU A 5 9.33 24.86 -8.65
CA LEU A 5 9.04 24.57 -7.25
C LEU A 5 10.10 25.22 -6.35
N SER A 6 9.65 25.84 -5.27
CA SER A 6 10.54 26.33 -4.21
C SER A 6 11.31 25.15 -3.58
N LEU A 7 12.39 25.47 -2.86
CA LEU A 7 13.17 24.45 -2.16
C LEU A 7 12.32 23.72 -1.09
N GLU A 8 11.45 24.45 -0.41
CA GLU A 8 10.52 23.90 0.60
C GLU A 8 9.50 22.97 -0.02
N GLU A 9 8.91 23.35 -1.17
CA GLU A 9 7.95 22.50 -1.88
C GLU A 9 8.61 21.22 -2.40
N LYS A 10 9.86 21.29 -2.87
CA LYS A 10 10.63 20.11 -3.28
C LYS A 10 10.88 19.16 -2.11
N GLU A 11 11.19 19.70 -0.93
CA GLU A 11 11.41 18.89 0.26
C GLU A 11 10.13 18.24 0.77
N PHE A 12 9.04 18.99 0.84
CA PHE A 12 7.71 18.46 1.15
C PHE A 12 7.31 17.33 0.19
N ASN A 13 7.49 17.55 -1.12
CA ASN A 13 7.17 16.54 -2.13
C ASN A 13 8.04 15.28 -1.99
N ARG A 14 9.32 15.41 -1.60
CA ARG A 14 10.19 14.25 -1.31
C ARG A 14 9.65 13.44 -0.13
N GLN A 15 9.28 14.09 0.96
CA GLN A 15 8.73 13.43 2.15
C GLN A 15 7.42 12.72 1.82
N LEU A 16 6.50 13.43 1.16
CA LEU A 16 5.23 12.87 0.70
C LEU A 16 5.43 11.69 -0.27
N SER A 17 6.42 11.76 -1.15
CA SER A 17 6.74 10.66 -2.06
C SER A 17 7.24 9.43 -1.31
N ARG A 18 8.02 9.60 -0.24
CA ARG A 18 8.49 8.46 0.60
C ARG A 18 7.33 7.74 1.26
N GLU A 19 6.36 8.49 1.78
CA GLU A 19 5.14 7.92 2.36
C GLU A 19 4.28 7.21 1.31
N ARG A 20 4.13 7.80 0.12
CA ARG A 20 3.36 7.20 -0.98
C ARG A 20 3.91 5.87 -1.45
N ILE A 21 5.23 5.69 -1.48
CA ILE A 21 5.85 4.42 -1.89
C ILE A 21 5.33 3.25 -1.03
N VAL A 22 5.23 3.44 0.29
CA VAL A 22 4.69 2.41 1.20
C VAL A 22 3.24 2.08 0.85
N ILE A 23 2.41 3.10 0.62
CA ILE A 23 0.99 2.94 0.26
C ILE A 23 0.85 2.25 -1.11
N GLU A 24 1.71 2.59 -2.08
CA GLU A 24 1.72 1.99 -3.41
C GLU A 24 2.04 0.49 -3.37
N HIS A 25 2.98 0.09 -2.51
CA HIS A 25 3.26 -1.33 -2.28
C HIS A 25 2.06 -2.07 -1.69
N ILE A 26 1.38 -1.50 -0.70
CA ILE A 26 0.16 -2.05 -0.12
C ILE A 26 -0.94 -2.17 -1.19
N HIS A 27 -1.18 -1.10 -1.96
CA HIS A 27 -2.16 -1.09 -3.05
C HIS A 27 -1.85 -2.16 -4.11
N ARG A 28 -0.58 -2.34 -4.48
CA ARG A 28 -0.15 -3.40 -5.40
C ARG A 28 -0.51 -4.78 -4.85
N SER A 29 -0.20 -5.05 -3.57
CA SER A 29 -0.55 -6.31 -2.91
C SER A 29 -2.06 -6.55 -2.91
N LEU A 30 -2.87 -5.55 -2.55
CA LEU A 30 -4.34 -5.65 -2.55
C LEU A 30 -4.91 -5.90 -3.96
N LYS A 31 -4.35 -5.26 -4.99
CA LYS A 31 -4.76 -5.46 -6.39
C LYS A 31 -4.52 -6.89 -6.88
N ARG A 32 -3.50 -7.61 -6.38
CA ARG A 32 -3.26 -9.03 -6.73
C ARG A 32 -4.46 -9.91 -6.36
N PHE A 33 -5.08 -9.67 -5.20
CA PHE A 33 -6.29 -10.38 -4.76
C PHE A 33 -7.58 -9.95 -5.47
N ARG A 34 -7.48 -9.03 -6.45
CA ARG A 34 -8.62 -8.47 -7.19
C ARG A 34 -9.68 -7.80 -6.31
N ILE A 35 -9.30 -7.40 -5.09
CA ILE A 35 -10.21 -6.73 -4.16
C ILE A 35 -10.38 -5.24 -4.50
N LEU A 36 -9.32 -4.62 -5.04
CA LEU A 36 -9.29 -3.21 -5.49
C LEU A 36 -8.94 -3.03 -6.98
N SER A 37 -8.64 -4.09 -7.73
CA SER A 37 -8.18 -3.96 -9.13
C SER A 37 -9.32 -3.82 -10.15
N SER A 38 -10.54 -4.21 -9.78
CA SER A 38 -11.73 -4.07 -10.60
C SER A 38 -12.98 -4.00 -9.72
N ARG A 39 -14.16 -3.91 -10.34
CA ARG A 39 -15.44 -3.99 -9.60
C ARG A 39 -15.50 -5.30 -8.81
N TYR A 40 -15.59 -5.20 -7.49
CA TYR A 40 -15.72 -6.36 -6.61
C TYR A 40 -17.07 -7.07 -6.84
N ARG A 41 -17.03 -8.26 -7.47
CA ARG A 41 -18.22 -9.06 -7.83
C ARG A 41 -18.67 -10.07 -6.77
N ASN A 42 -17.90 -10.24 -5.69
CA ASN A 42 -18.28 -11.15 -4.61
C ASN A 42 -19.29 -10.52 -3.64
N ARG A 43 -20.06 -11.36 -2.93
CA ARG A 43 -21.00 -10.90 -1.89
C ARG A 43 -20.31 -10.00 -0.86
N ARG A 44 -20.84 -8.79 -0.68
CA ARG A 44 -20.24 -7.73 0.16
C ARG A 44 -20.39 -7.93 1.66
N ARG A 45 -21.32 -8.78 2.12
CA ARG A 45 -21.56 -9.07 3.55
C ARG A 45 -20.29 -9.42 4.34
N ARG A 46 -19.30 -10.06 3.70
CA ARG A 46 -18.00 -10.42 4.32
C ARG A 46 -16.81 -9.70 3.69
N PHE A 47 -17.03 -8.56 3.02
CA PHE A 47 -15.94 -7.80 2.38
C PHE A 47 -14.88 -7.39 3.40
N GLY A 48 -15.30 -6.77 4.51
CA GLY A 48 -14.38 -6.34 5.57
C GLY A 48 -13.54 -7.49 6.12
N LEU A 49 -14.15 -8.64 6.40
CA LEU A 49 -13.41 -9.82 6.87
C LEU A 49 -12.37 -10.29 5.84
N ARG A 50 -12.73 -10.40 4.56
CA ARG A 50 -11.78 -10.80 3.51
C ARG A 50 -10.63 -9.79 3.37
N PHE A 51 -10.95 -8.51 3.43
CA PHE A 51 -9.96 -7.44 3.39
C PHE A 51 -9.00 -7.52 4.58
N ASN A 52 -9.53 -7.70 5.80
CA ASN A 52 -8.73 -7.81 7.02
C ASN A 52 -7.84 -9.06 7.02
N LEU A 53 -8.33 -10.20 6.51
CA LEU A 53 -7.52 -11.41 6.38
C LEU A 53 -6.36 -11.21 5.40
N ILE A 54 -6.60 -10.57 4.25
CA ILE A 54 -5.55 -10.24 3.27
C ILE A 54 -4.52 -9.29 3.90
N ALA A 55 -4.97 -8.26 4.62
CA ALA A 55 -4.08 -7.34 5.32
C ALA A 55 -3.26 -8.04 6.41
N GLY A 56 -3.87 -8.94 7.17
CA GLY A 56 -3.18 -9.76 8.18
C GLY A 56 -2.08 -10.63 7.57
N ILE A 57 -2.36 -11.31 6.46
CA ILE A 57 -1.36 -12.11 5.73
C ILE A 57 -0.21 -11.23 5.24
N TYR A 58 -0.52 -10.08 4.62
CA TYR A 58 0.51 -9.16 4.13
C TYR A 58 1.41 -8.65 5.27
N ASN A 59 0.83 -8.28 6.41
CA ASN A 59 1.58 -7.83 7.58
C ASN A 59 2.46 -8.95 8.16
N TYR A 60 1.96 -10.19 8.17
CA TYR A 60 2.73 -11.35 8.62
C TYR A 60 3.91 -11.63 7.69
N GLU A 61 3.70 -11.65 6.37
CA GLU A 61 4.77 -11.80 5.38
C GLU A 61 5.81 -10.70 5.48
N LEU A 62 5.37 -9.46 5.70
CA LEU A 62 6.25 -8.31 5.87
C LEU A 62 7.13 -8.48 7.13
N ALA A 63 6.53 -8.88 8.25
CA ALA A 63 7.27 -9.16 9.48
C ALA A 63 8.30 -10.28 9.30
N LEU A 64 7.93 -11.39 8.65
CA LEU A 64 8.86 -12.48 8.34
C LEU A 64 10.04 -12.01 7.47
N GLY A 65 9.76 -11.20 6.45
CA GLY A 65 10.80 -10.61 5.60
C GLY A 65 11.78 -9.72 6.38
N TYR A 66 11.30 -8.97 7.37
CA TYR A 66 12.19 -8.21 8.27
C TYR A 66 13.06 -9.11 9.14
N HIS A 67 12.52 -10.21 9.66
CA HIS A 67 13.29 -11.16 10.45
C HIS A 67 14.39 -11.85 9.64
N GLN A 68 14.15 -12.15 8.35
CA GLN A 68 15.17 -12.75 7.46
C GLN A 68 16.30 -11.80 7.04
N VAL A 69 16.15 -10.49 7.21
CA VAL A 69 17.16 -9.47 6.85
C VAL A 69 17.91 -8.96 8.09
N ALA A 70 17.36 -9.18 9.29
CA ALA A 70 17.93 -8.74 10.56
C ALA A 70 18.78 -9.80 11.29
N GLU A 71 18.75 -11.06 10.81
CA GLU A 71 19.69 -12.13 11.17
C GLU A 71 20.83 -12.23 10.15
#